data_AF-A0A818ED42-F1
#
_entry.id   AF-A0A818ED42-F1
#
_cell.length_a   1.000
_cell.length_b   1.000
_cell.length_c   1.000
_cell.angle_alpha   90.00
_cell.angle_beta   90.00
_cell.angle_gamma   90.00
#
_symmetry.space_group_name_H-M   'P 1'
#
loop_
_entity.id
_entity.type
_entity.pdbx_description
1 polymer ?
#
loop_
_entity_poly.entity_id
_entity_poly.type
_entity_poly.pdbx_seq_one_letter_code
_entity_poly.pdbx_strand_id
1 'polypeptide(L)'
;MLRDIILETKTSDVNSNQSEVEQQTELMYKDNTIWTAVFNADKASIDRLIDADPEVINMRGAVGECPLHMLFLCGTYRHLEIARDLIIRFPMIVTQIYNKP
;
A
#
# COMPACT_ATOMS: atom_id res chain seq x y z
N MET A 1 -24.04 19.94 -26.55
CA MET A 1 -23.20 21.09 -26.17
C MET A 1 -22.91 21.17 -24.68
N LEU A 2 -23.88 21.32 -23.76
CA LEU A 2 -23.57 21.36 -22.31
C LEU A 2 -23.26 20.00 -21.67
N ARG A 3 -23.81 18.89 -22.20
CA ARG A 3 -23.54 17.54 -21.67
C ARG A 3 -22.14 17.02 -22.02
N ASP A 4 -21.61 17.43 -23.17
CA ASP A 4 -20.34 16.96 -23.70
C ASP A 4 -19.15 17.57 -22.92
N ILE A 5 -19.27 18.85 -22.53
CA ILE A 5 -18.26 19.56 -21.71
C ILE A 5 -18.15 18.99 -20.29
N ILE A 6 -19.27 18.56 -19.69
CA ILE A 6 -19.31 17.98 -18.33
C ILE A 6 -18.72 16.56 -18.32
N LEU A 7 -18.85 15.82 -19.41
CA LEU A 7 -18.26 14.49 -19.54
C LEU A 7 -16.74 14.58 -19.75
N GLU A 8 -16.27 15.47 -20.62
CA GLU A 8 -14.83 15.66 -20.88
C GLU A 8 -14.06 16.11 -19.64
N THR A 9 -14.59 17.06 -18.86
CA THR A 9 -13.98 17.52 -17.60
C THR A 9 -13.94 16.43 -16.53
N LYS A 10 -14.96 15.57 -16.43
CA LYS A 10 -14.95 14.44 -15.49
C LYS A 10 -13.92 13.36 -15.86
N THR A 11 -13.68 13.13 -17.15
CA THR A 11 -12.67 12.16 -17.61
C THR A 11 -11.24 12.66 -17.49
N SER A 12 -10.99 13.98 -17.63
CA SER A 12 -9.63 14.51 -17.46
C SER A 12 -9.15 14.45 -16.01
N ASP A 13 -10.04 14.74 -15.06
CA ASP A 13 -9.72 14.75 -13.63
C ASP A 13 -9.50 13.34 -13.07
N VAL A 14 -10.21 12.34 -13.60
CA VAL A 14 -10.03 10.93 -13.19
C VAL A 14 -8.70 10.38 -13.71
N ASN A 15 -8.28 10.74 -14.93
CA ASN A 15 -7.02 10.27 -15.51
C ASN A 15 -5.77 10.94 -14.89
N SER A 16 -5.87 12.22 -14.46
CA SER A 16 -4.78 12.90 -13.75
C SER A 16 -4.51 12.25 -12.39
N ASN A 17 -5.57 11.96 -11.62
CA ASN A 17 -5.44 11.30 -10.33
C ASN A 17 -4.84 9.88 -10.44
N GLN A 18 -5.15 9.14 -11.50
CA GLN A 18 -4.63 7.78 -11.67
C GLN A 18 -3.14 7.76 -12.03
N SER A 19 -2.69 8.64 -12.93
CA SER A 19 -1.28 8.77 -13.29
C SER A 19 -0.40 9.25 -12.12
N GLU A 20 -0.93 10.10 -11.24
CA GLU A 20 -0.21 10.60 -10.08
C GLU A 20 -0.07 9.53 -8.98
N VAL A 21 -1.11 8.71 -8.78
CA VAL A 21 -1.09 7.55 -7.86
C VAL A 21 -0.10 6.48 -8.33
N GLU A 22 -0.06 6.20 -9.63
CA GLU A 22 0.88 5.23 -10.21
C GLU A 22 2.34 5.71 -10.10
N GLN A 23 2.63 6.99 -10.36
CA GLN A 23 3.98 7.55 -10.25
C GLN A 23 4.45 7.76 -8.79
N GLN A 24 3.54 8.07 -7.86
CA GLN A 24 3.86 8.16 -6.43
C GLN A 24 4.22 6.79 -5.83
N THR A 25 3.58 5.74 -6.31
CA THR A 25 3.86 4.34 -5.92
C THR A 25 5.30 3.97 -6.26
N GLU A 26 5.83 4.37 -7.40
CA GLU A 26 7.20 4.02 -7.83
C GLU A 26 8.32 4.79 -7.11
N LEU A 27 8.07 6.03 -6.68
CA LEU A 27 9.10 6.88 -6.05
C LEU A 27 9.31 6.62 -4.56
N MET A 28 8.31 6.10 -3.84
CA MET A 28 8.41 5.82 -2.39
C MET A 28 9.21 4.55 -2.04
N TYR A 29 9.40 3.61 -2.97
CA TYR A 29 9.90 2.25 -2.66
C TYR A 29 11.36 1.99 -3.04
N LYS A 30 12.13 3.06 -3.27
CA LYS A 30 13.50 2.98 -3.79
C LYS A 30 14.57 2.75 -2.71
N ASP A 31 14.23 2.93 -1.43
CA ASP A 31 15.12 2.67 -0.30
C ASP A 31 14.61 1.48 0.54
N ASN A 32 15.55 0.75 1.17
CA ASN A 32 15.41 -0.49 1.95
C ASN A 32 14.42 -0.39 3.14
N THR A 33 13.15 -0.19 2.82
CA THR A 33 12.03 0.04 3.72
C THR A 33 11.13 -1.19 3.75
N ILE A 34 10.22 -1.26 4.73
CA ILE A 34 9.19 -2.31 4.76
C ILE A 34 8.38 -2.36 3.45
N TRP A 35 8.24 -1.24 2.74
CA TRP A 35 7.47 -1.16 1.52
C TRP A 35 8.06 -1.94 0.37
N THR A 36 9.38 -1.85 0.14
CA THR A 36 10.06 -2.65 -0.88
C THR A 36 9.93 -4.14 -0.57
N ALA A 37 10.03 -4.53 0.71
CA ALA A 37 9.86 -5.92 1.12
C ALA A 37 8.41 -6.40 0.93
N VAL A 38 7.42 -5.57 1.27
CA VAL A 38 5.99 -5.84 1.07
C VAL A 38 5.66 -5.98 -0.41
N PHE A 39 6.08 -5.04 -1.25
CA PHE A 39 5.81 -5.03 -2.68
C PHE A 39 6.38 -6.27 -3.39
N ASN A 40 7.55 -6.75 -2.95
CA ASN A 40 8.19 -7.93 -3.51
C ASN A 40 7.75 -9.25 -2.84
N ALA A 41 6.81 -9.23 -1.88
CA ALA A 41 6.47 -10.36 -1.03
C ALA A 41 7.70 -11.06 -0.40
N ASP A 42 8.70 -10.28 0.03
CA ASP A 42 9.90 -10.77 0.69
C ASP A 42 9.64 -10.95 2.19
N LYS A 43 9.05 -12.10 2.54
CA LYS A 43 8.73 -12.47 3.93
C LYS A 43 9.93 -12.40 4.87
N ALA A 44 11.12 -12.81 4.41
CA ALA A 44 12.31 -12.83 5.25
C ALA A 44 12.77 -11.41 5.62
N SER A 45 12.71 -10.47 4.67
CA SER A 45 12.99 -9.07 4.96
C SER A 45 11.90 -8.42 5.80
N ILE A 46 10.62 -8.72 5.56
CA ILE A 46 9.50 -8.28 6.42
C ILE A 46 9.72 -8.74 7.86
N ASP A 47 9.98 -10.02 8.08
CA ASP A 47 10.19 -10.58 9.42
C ASP A 47 11.38 -9.91 10.13
N ARG A 48 12.52 -9.75 9.44
CA ARG A 48 13.69 -9.08 10.00
C ARG A 48 13.41 -7.62 10.40
N LEU A 49 12.65 -6.90 9.58
CA LEU A 49 12.28 -5.51 9.87
C LEU A 49 11.34 -5.43 11.08
N ILE A 50 10.36 -6.33 11.15
CA ILE A 50 9.42 -6.42 12.28
C ILE A 50 10.13 -6.83 13.58
N ASP A 51 11.07 -7.76 13.51
CA ASP A 51 11.83 -8.21 14.66
C ASP A 51 12.76 -7.10 15.20
N ALA A 52 13.25 -6.23 14.32
CA ALA A 52 14.02 -5.04 14.69
C ALA A 52 13.14 -3.92 15.26
N ASP A 53 11.97 -3.69 14.67
CA ASP A 53 11.00 -2.68 15.12
C ASP A 53 9.56 -3.15 14.80
N PRO A 54 8.80 -3.65 15.80
CA PRO A 54 7.42 -4.10 15.58
C PRO A 54 6.46 -3.00 15.11
N GLU A 55 6.75 -1.72 15.35
CA GLU A 55 5.88 -0.61 14.92
C GLU A 55 5.96 -0.34 13.42
N VAL A 56 6.96 -0.90 12.74
CA VAL A 56 7.12 -0.76 11.28
C VAL A 56 5.89 -1.27 10.51
N ILE A 57 5.11 -2.20 11.07
CA ILE A 57 3.88 -2.71 10.45
C ILE A 57 2.76 -1.67 10.39
N ASN A 58 2.85 -0.62 11.22
CA ASN A 58 1.90 0.48 11.30
C ASN A 58 2.35 1.68 10.47
N MET A 59 3.52 1.60 9.82
CA MET A 59 4.05 2.65 8.96
C MET A 59 3.02 3.04 7.91
N ARG A 60 2.90 4.36 7.66
CA ARG A 60 1.98 4.91 6.68
C ARG A 60 2.69 5.31 5.41
N GLY A 61 2.15 4.87 4.28
CA GLY A 61 2.60 5.29 2.97
C GLY A 61 2.00 6.63 2.58
N ALA A 62 2.22 7.03 1.33
CA ALA A 62 1.91 8.37 0.83
C ALA A 62 0.40 8.69 0.85
N VAL A 63 -0.44 7.67 0.71
CA VAL A 63 -1.90 7.82 0.64
C VAL A 63 -2.61 7.34 1.90
N GLY A 64 -1.86 6.86 2.91
CA GLY A 64 -2.38 6.42 4.20
C GLY A 64 -2.51 4.90 4.34
N GLU A 65 -2.07 4.16 3.34
CA GLU A 65 -1.93 2.71 3.37
C GLU A 65 -0.96 2.29 4.49
N CYS A 66 -1.13 1.07 4.97
CA CYS A 66 -0.16 0.40 5.83
C CYS A 66 0.38 -0.83 5.08
N PRO A 67 1.46 -1.47 5.54
CA PRO A 67 1.95 -2.73 4.99
C PRO A 67 0.86 -3.77 4.69
N LEU A 68 -0.12 -3.95 5.58
CA LEU A 68 -1.22 -4.90 5.36
C LEU A 68 -2.08 -4.52 4.15
N HIS A 69 -2.41 -3.23 4.00
CA HIS A 69 -3.18 -2.75 2.85
C HIS A 69 -2.47 -3.07 1.53
N MET A 70 -1.15 -2.86 1.49
CA MET A 70 -0.36 -3.13 0.30
C MET A 70 -0.27 -4.62 -0.01
N LEU A 71 -0.14 -5.49 0.99
CA LEU A 71 -0.19 -6.94 0.79
C LEU A 71 -1.52 -7.38 0.13
N PHE A 72 -2.65 -6.83 0.60
CA PHE A 72 -3.95 -7.13 -0.02
C PHE A 72 -4.10 -6.52 -1.42
N LEU A 73 -3.57 -5.31 -1.65
CA LEU A 73 -3.62 -4.66 -2.96
C LEU A 73 -2.82 -5.44 -4.02
N CYS A 74 -1.62 -5.91 -3.69
CA CYS A 74 -0.80 -6.73 -4.59
C CYS A 74 -1.42 -8.10 -4.88
N GLY A 75 -2.09 -8.71 -3.89
CA GLY A 75 -3.06 -9.80 -4.09
C GLY A 75 -2.51 -11.14 -4.62
N THR A 76 -1.20 -11.31 -4.75
CA THR A 76 -0.64 -12.61 -5.18
C THR A 76 -0.70 -13.63 -4.04
N TYR A 77 -0.63 -14.92 -4.37
CA TYR A 77 -0.64 -16.00 -3.38
C TYR A 77 0.37 -15.76 -2.23
N ARG A 78 1.59 -15.34 -2.58
CA ARG A 78 2.64 -15.04 -1.58
C ARG A 78 2.26 -13.86 -0.68
N HIS A 79 1.69 -12.78 -1.23
CA HIS A 79 1.27 -11.65 -0.43
C HIS A 79 0.14 -12.04 0.54
N LEU A 80 -0.80 -12.89 0.11
CA LEU A 80 -1.91 -13.35 0.95
C LEU A 80 -1.43 -14.28 2.08
N GLU A 81 -0.46 -15.16 1.83
CA GLU A 81 0.17 -15.96 2.89
C GLU A 81 0.83 -15.05 3.94
N ILE A 82 1.59 -14.05 3.50
CA ILE A 82 2.23 -13.09 4.40
C ILE A 82 1.17 -12.29 5.17
N ALA A 83 0.13 -11.81 4.50
CA ALA A 83 -0.96 -11.08 5.15
C ALA A 83 -1.65 -11.94 6.22
N ARG A 84 -1.91 -13.22 5.93
CA ARG A 84 -2.46 -14.17 6.90
C ARG A 84 -1.56 -14.30 8.12
N ASP A 85 -0.26 -14.50 7.90
CA ASP A 85 0.71 -14.64 8.98
C ASP A 85 0.78 -13.37 9.85
N LEU A 86 0.76 -12.19 9.23
CA LEU A 86 0.74 -10.91 9.96
C LEU A 86 -0.54 -10.72 10.77
N ILE A 87 -1.70 -11.13 10.25
CA ILE A 87 -2.98 -11.06 10.99
C ILE A 87 -2.95 -12.00 12.21
N ILE A 88 -2.37 -13.19 12.07
CA ILE A 88 -2.22 -14.12 13.19
C ILE A 88 -1.27 -13.54 14.25
N ARG A 89 -0.15 -12.94 13.83
CA ARG A 89 0.86 -12.37 14.73
C ARG A 89 0.41 -11.05 15.38
N PHE A 90 -0.34 -10.23 14.66
CA PHE A 90 -0.79 -8.91 15.07
C PHE A 90 -2.28 -8.71 14.77
N PRO A 91 -3.21 -9.31 15.53
CA PRO A 91 -4.63 -9.29 15.21
C PRO A 91 -5.23 -7.90 15.03
N MET A 92 -4.71 -6.89 15.75
CA MET A 92 -5.17 -5.51 15.67
C MET A 92 -4.76 -4.80 14.38
N ILE A 93 -3.86 -5.35 13.57
CA ILE A 93 -3.45 -4.72 12.30
C ILE A 93 -4.61 -4.61 11.31
N VAL A 94 -5.64 -5.46 11.42
CA VAL A 94 -6.83 -5.39 10.56
C VAL A 94 -7.73 -4.18 10.86
N THR A 95 -7.59 -3.55 12.03
CA THR A 95 -8.38 -2.36 12.39
C THR A 95 -7.76 -1.07 11.85
N GLN A 96 -6.60 -1.16 11.19
CA GLN A 96 -5.91 -0.01 10.65
C GLN A 96 -6.72 0.57 9.47
N ILE A 97 -7.17 1.80 9.63
CA ILE A 97 -7.88 2.55 8.59
C ILE A 97 -6.89 3.19 7.61
N TYR A 98 -7.37 3.48 6.40
CA TYR A 98 -6.62 4.14 5.34
C TYR A 98 -6.61 5.65 5.59
N ASN A 99 -5.70 6.11 6.44
CA ASN A 99 -5.59 7.52 6.85
C ASN A 99 -4.18 8.04 6.59
N LYS A 100 -4.08 9.24 6.02
CA LYS A 100 -2.81 9.95 5.85
C LYS A 100 -2.18 10.25 7.22
N PRO A 101 -0.85 10.19 7.34
CA PRO A 101 -0.14 10.55 8.57
C PRO A 101 -0.38 12.00 8.98
#